data_AF-A0A6G6Y5L8-F1
#
_entry.id   AF-A0A6G6Y5L8-F1
#
_cell.length_a   1.000
_cell.length_b   1.000
_cell.length_c   1.000
_cell.angle_alpha   90.00
_cell.angle_beta   90.00
_cell.angle_gamma   90.00
#
_symmetry.space_group_name_H-M   'P 1'
#
loop_
_entity.id
_entity.type
_entity.pdbx_description
1 polymer ?
#
loop_
_entity_poly.entity_id
_entity_poly.type
_entity_poly.pdbx_seq_one_letter_code
_entity_poly.pdbx_strand_id
1 'polypeptide(L)' 'MADTLKFVKLKSINGEPLLVNAASVRAVSTIAMAEDEVSVISFTETHELVVGSKVPEVLEAIEAATRI' A
#
# COMPACT_ATOMS: atom_id res chain seq x y z
N MET A 1 15.08 14.68 13.70
CA MET A 1 15.47 13.48 12.91
C MET A 1 14.85 13.65 11.55
N ALA A 2 15.61 13.51 10.45
CA ALA A 2 14.99 13.51 9.14
C ALA A 2 14.19 12.20 9.03
N ASP A 3 12.86 12.30 9.15
CA ASP A 3 11.96 11.22 8.76
C ASP A 3 12.26 10.92 7.29
N THR A 4 13.13 9.95 7.06
CA THR A 4 13.51 9.54 5.72
C THR A 4 12.26 8.89 5.13
N LEU A 5 11.59 9.61 4.24
CA LEU A 5 10.38 9.11 3.57
C LEU A 5 10.73 7.80 2.87
N LYS A 6 10.11 6.71 3.30
CA LYS A 6 10.36 5.37 2.75
C LYS A 6 9.24 5.03 1.79
N PHE A 7 9.55 5.00 0.50
CA PHE A 7 8.57 4.73 -0.55
C PHE A 7 8.62 3.27 -0.99
N VAL A 8 7.44 2.69 -1.18
CA VAL A 8 7.22 1.32 -1.66
C VAL A 8 6.54 1.38 -3.02
N LYS A 9 7.05 0.63 -3.99
CA LYS A 9 6.43 0.53 -5.32
C LYS A 9 5.42 -0.63 -5.31
N LEU A 10 4.14 -0.32 -5.48
CA LEU A 10 3.06 -1.31 -5.49
C LEU A 10 2.38 -1.36 -6.85
N LYS A 11 1.78 -2.50 -7.19
CA LYS A 11 1.00 -2.65 -8.43
C LYS A 11 -0.32 -1.91 -8.27
N SER A 12 -0.58 -0.91 -9.11
CA SER A 12 -1.90 -0.27 -9.17
C SER A 12 -2.90 -1.12 -9.95
N ILE A 13 -4.18 -0.94 -9.64
CA ILE A 13 -5.27 -1.53 -10.43
C ILE A 13 -5.35 -0.95 -11.85
N ASN A 14 -4.87 0.29 -12.04
CA ASN A 14 -4.87 0.98 -13.34
C ASN A 14 -3.67 0.61 -14.24
N GLY A 15 -2.84 -0.36 -13.84
CA GLY A 15 -1.71 -0.86 -14.62
C GLY A 15 -0.38 -0.14 -14.37
N GLU A 16 -0.39 1.14 -13.99
CA GLU A 16 0.85 1.87 -13.67
C GLU A 16 1.27 1.66 -12.20
N PRO A 17 2.51 1.23 -11.92
CA PRO A 17 2.97 1.07 -10.54
C PRO A 17 2.93 2.39 -9.76
N LEU A 18 2.50 2.34 -8.50
CA LEU A 18 2.34 3.51 -7.66
C LEU A 18 3.38 3.52 -6.53
N LEU A 19 3.94 4.69 -6.25
CA LEU A 19 4.86 4.90 -5.13
C LEU A 19 4.08 5.33 -3.90
N VAL A 20 4.11 4.49 -2.86
CA VAL A 20 3.41 4.68 -1.60
C VAL A 20 4.41 5.03 -0.52
N ASN A 21 4.21 6.12 0.21
CA ASN A 21 4.99 6.40 1.41
C ASN A 21 4.57 5.47 2.56
N ALA A 22 5.40 4.49 2.90
CA ALA A 22 5.12 3.51 3.95
C ALA A 22 4.88 4.17 5.32
N ALA A 23 5.57 5.28 5.61
CA ALA A 23 5.40 6.00 6.88
C ALA A 23 4.04 6.70 7.00
N SER A 24 3.32 6.90 5.89
CA SER A 24 1.99 7.52 5.88
C SER A 24 0.85 6.49 5.90
N VAL A 25 1.15 5.19 5.75
CA VAL A 25 0.13 4.13 5.75
C VAL A 25 -0.34 3.88 7.17
N ARG A 26 -1.65 3.98 7.41
CA ARG A 26 -2.28 3.70 8.70
C ARG A 26 -2.92 2.33 8.76
N ALA A 27 -3.53 1.89 7.65
CA ALA A 27 -4.20 0.61 7.56
C ALA A 27 -4.08 0.03 6.16
N VAL A 28 -4.07 -1.30 6.08
CA VAL A 28 -4.18 -2.08 4.85
C VAL A 28 -5.35 -3.04 5.01
N SER A 29 -6.31 -3.00 4.09
CA SER A 29 -7.49 -3.87 4.07
C SER A 29 -7.65 -4.53 2.70
N THR A 30 -8.56 -5.50 2.59
CA THR A 30 -8.89 -6.16 1.32
C THR A 30 -10.26 -5.72 0.85
N ILE A 31 -10.42 -5.54 -0.46
CA ILE A 31 -11.73 -5.53 -1.10
C ILE A 31 -11.82 -6.68 -2.10
N ALA A 32 -12.96 -7.38 -2.09
CA ALA A 32 -13.26 -8.39 -3.09
C ALA A 32 -13.78 -7.70 -4.35
N MET A 33 -13.02 -7.79 -5.45
CA MET A 33 -13.41 -7.27 -6.75
C MET A 33 -13.71 -8.43 -7.69
N ALA A 34 -14.98 -8.75 -7.90
CA ALA A 34 -15.45 -9.81 -8.80
C ALA A 34 -14.69 -11.15 -8.69
N GLU A 35 -13.57 -11.29 -9.40
CA GLU A 35 -12.72 -12.49 -9.47
C GLU A 35 -11.38 -12.36 -8.72
N ASP A 36 -11.06 -11.18 -8.16
CA ASP A 36 -9.79 -10.89 -7.51
C ASP A 36 -9.94 -10.11 -6.21
N GLU A 37 -9.23 -10.57 -5.18
CA GLU A 37 -8.98 -9.76 -3.98
C GLU A 37 -7.87 -8.74 -4.26
N VAL A 38 -8.13 -7.47 -3.96
CA VAL A 38 -7.12 -6.40 -4.07
C VAL A 38 -6.99 -5.69 -2.73
N SER A 39 -5.83 -5.09 -2.49
CA SER A 39 -5.58 -4.38 -1.24
C SER A 39 -5.96 -2.91 -1.34
N VAL A 40 -6.40 -2.35 -0.22
CA VAL A 40 -6.73 -0.94 -0.06
C VAL A 40 -5.84 -0.39 1.04
N ILE A 41 -5.17 0.72 0.75
CA ILE A 41 -4.24 1.39 1.63
C ILE A 41 -4.89 2.69 2.09
N SER A 42 -5.06 2.84 3.40
CA SER A 42 -5.56 4.07 4.02
C SER A 42 -4.40 4.89 4.57
N PHE A 43 -4.38 6.17 4.20
CA PHE A 43 -3.43 7.17 4.72
C PHE A 43 -4.07 8.05 5.79
N THR A 44 -5.38 8.34 5.65
CA THR A 44 -6.20 9.13 6.58
C THR A 44 -7.64 8.63 6.55
N GLU A 45 -8.53 9.19 7.38
CA GLU A 45 -9.97 8.86 7.39
C GLU A 45 -10.68 9.12 6.05
N THR A 46 -10.10 9.96 5.18
CA THR A 46 -10.70 10.36 3.90
C THR A 46 -9.89 9.95 2.68
N HIS A 47 -8.64 9.51 2.88
CA HIS A 47 -7.73 9.17 1.79
C HIS A 47 -7.41 7.68 1.82
N GLU A 48 -7.98 6.99 0.85
CA GLU A 48 -7.76 5.57 0.59
C GLU A 48 -7.35 5.38 -0.86
N LEU A 49 -6.52 4.37 -1.10
CA LEU A 49 -6.04 4.01 -2.42
C LEU A 49 -6.16 2.50 -2.60
N VAL A 50 -6.83 2.09 -3.66
CA VAL A 50 -6.89 0.69 -4.07
C VAL A 50 -5.65 0.35 -4.90
N VAL A 51 -4.95 -0.72 -4.52
CA VAL A 51 -3.80 -1.24 -5.25
C VAL A 51 -4.07 -2.69 -5.66
N GLY A 52 -3.70 -3.05 -6.88
CA GLY A 52 -3.94 -4.38 -7.47
C GLY A 52 -3.01 -5.49 -6.96
N SER A 53 -2.40 -5.31 -5.79
CA SER A 53 -1.56 -6.31 -5.10
C SER A 53 -2.36 -7.02 -4.02
N LYS A 54 -1.96 -8.22 -3.61
CA LYS A 54 -2.61 -8.92 -2.49
C LYS A 54 -2.15 -8.29 -1.15
N VAL A 55 -2.99 -8.34 -0.12
CA VAL A 55 -2.65 -7.77 1.21
C VAL A 55 -1.32 -8.29 1.77
N PRO A 56 -1.01 -9.60 1.74
CA PRO A 56 0.28 -10.10 2.24
C PRO A 56 1.48 -9.45 1.54
N GLU A 57 1.43 -9.30 0.21
CA GLU A 57 2.50 -8.69 -0.58
C GLU A 57 2.70 -7.22 -0.21
N VAL A 58 1.61 -6.49 0.05
CA VAL A 58 1.67 -5.09 0.49
C VAL A 58 2.27 -4.98 1.88
N LEU A 59 1.86 -5.84 2.82
CA LEU A 59 2.39 -5.83 4.19
C LEU A 59 3.88 -6.16 4.23
N GLU A 60 4.32 -7.18 3.48
CA GLU A 60 5.73 -7.53 3.36
C GLU A 60 6.56 -6.37 2.78
N ALA A 61 6.05 -5.71 1.74
CA ALA A 61 6.74 -4.59 1.11
C ALA A 61 6.84 -3.36 2.03
N ILE A 62 5.80 -3.10 2.84
CA ILE A 62 5.82 -2.05 3.87
C ILE A 62 6.81 -2.41 4.98
N GLU A 63 6.80 -3.64 5.48
CA GLU A 63 7.71 -4.08 6.55
C GLU A 63 9.18 -4.03 6.09
N ALA A 64 9.45 -4.49 4.88
CA ALA A 64 10.78 -4.43 4.28
C ALA A 64 11.29 -2.98 4.15
N ALA A 65 10.39 -2.04 3.86
CA ALA A 65 10.74 -0.62 3.85
C ALA A 65 10.99 -0.11 5.27
N THR A 66 10.15 -0.44 6.26
CA THR A 66 10.23 0.16 7.60
C THR A 66 11.36 -0.38 8.47
N ARG A 67 11.83 -1.62 8.29
CA ARG A 67 12.99 -2.20 9.00
C ARG A 67 14.32 -1.51 8.66
N ILE A 68 14.67 -0.41 9.34
CA ILE A 68 16.05 0.11 9.48
C ILE A 68 16.17 0.81 10.84
#